data_AF-A0A0E3SAZ3-F1
#
_entry.id   AF-A0A0E3SAZ3-F1
#
_cell.length_a   1.000
_cell.length_b   1.000
_cell.length_c   1.000
_cell.angle_alpha   90.00
_cell.angle_beta   90.00
_cell.angle_gamma   90.00
#
_symmetry.space_group_name_H-M   'P 1'
#
loop_
_entity.id
_entity.type
_entity.pdbx_description
1 polymer ?
#
loop_
_entity_poly.entity_id
_entity_poly.type
_entity_poly.pdbx_seq_one_letter_code
_entity_poly.pdbx_strand_id
1 'polypeptide(L)'
;MNKQKRKGKPSLCCIVCGEDDPEVIEMHHVYGRSNSDQVKPLCKNCHSKVTKEQNKFNPKARSGNASSEQKRAFQIVSIGALLTELGTQLIDLGNEMVQNV
;
A
#
# COMPACT_ATOMS: atom_id res chain seq x y z
N MET A 1 -11.22 12.46 1.25
CA MET A 1 -10.11 11.72 0.61
C MET A 1 -9.61 12.54 -0.57
N ASN A 2 -8.32 12.84 -0.62
CA ASN A 2 -7.77 13.74 -1.63
C ASN A 2 -7.58 12.96 -2.94
N LYS A 3 -8.39 13.28 -3.96
CA LYS A 3 -8.21 12.76 -5.33
C LYS A 3 -6.96 13.37 -5.94
N GLN A 4 -6.25 12.60 -6.76
CA GLN A 4 -5.07 13.07 -7.48
C GLN A 4 -5.52 13.72 -8.79
N LYS A 5 -4.91 14.83 -9.20
CA LYS A 5 -5.17 15.43 -10.51
C LYS A 5 -4.35 14.68 -11.56
N ARG A 6 -4.99 13.87 -12.39
CA ARG A 6 -4.39 13.15 -13.52
C ARG A 6 -5.09 13.51 -14.82
N LYS A 7 -4.32 13.76 -15.88
CA LYS A 7 -4.86 14.14 -17.21
C LYS A 7 -5.89 15.27 -17.14
N GLY A 8 -5.66 16.25 -16.26
CA GLY A 8 -6.56 17.38 -16.03
C GLY A 8 -7.82 17.09 -15.19
N LYS A 9 -8.09 15.83 -14.79
CA LYS A 9 -9.27 15.43 -14.01
C LYS A 9 -8.88 14.87 -12.63
N PRO A 10 -9.72 15.05 -11.59
CA PRO A 10 -9.50 14.39 -10.31
C PRO A 10 -9.89 12.91 -10.39
N SER A 11 -8.92 12.01 -10.22
CA SER A 11 -9.14 10.56 -10.13
C SER A 11 -8.57 10.00 -8.81
N LEU A 12 -9.17 8.89 -8.35
CA LEU A 12 -8.60 8.12 -7.25
C LEU A 12 -7.70 7.07 -7.88
N CYS A 13 -6.40 7.07 -7.55
CA CYS A 13 -5.45 6.15 -8.15
C CYS A 13 -4.74 5.34 -7.08
N CYS A 14 -4.20 4.19 -7.48
CA CYS A 14 -3.23 3.45 -6.70
C CYS A 14 -2.02 4.35 -6.43
N ILE A 15 -1.65 4.54 -5.16
CA ILE A 15 -0.48 5.36 -4.81
C ILE A 15 0.86 4.73 -5.23
N VAL A 16 0.88 3.45 -5.58
CA VAL A 16 2.09 2.72 -6.00
C VAL A 16 2.28 2.82 -7.51
N CYS A 17 1.38 2.26 -8.30
CA CYS A 17 1.55 2.16 -9.77
C CYS A 17 0.73 3.17 -10.57
N GLY A 18 -0.16 3.95 -9.93
CA GLY A 18 -0.99 4.93 -10.63
C GLY A 18 -2.21 4.40 -11.38
N GLU A 19 -2.50 3.09 -11.31
CA GLU A 19 -3.78 2.50 -11.76
C GLU A 19 -4.96 3.34 -11.26
N ASP A 20 -5.92 3.63 -12.13
CA ASP A 20 -7.03 4.55 -11.85
C ASP A 20 -8.42 4.01 -12.22
N ASP A 21 -8.51 2.74 -12.64
CA ASP A 21 -9.79 2.02 -12.76
C ASP A 21 -10.45 1.86 -11.37
N PRO A 22 -11.59 2.52 -11.10
CA PRO A 22 -12.24 2.48 -9.80
C PRO A 22 -12.72 1.07 -9.39
N GLU A 23 -12.93 0.14 -10.33
CA GLU A 23 -13.41 -1.23 -10.02
C GLU A 23 -12.32 -2.12 -9.39
N VAL A 24 -11.05 -1.71 -9.51
CA VAL A 24 -9.91 -2.44 -8.97
C VAL A 24 -9.20 -1.70 -7.84
N ILE A 25 -9.66 -0.51 -7.46
CA ILE A 25 -9.10 0.25 -6.34
C ILE A 25 -9.73 -0.17 -5.01
N GLU A 26 -8.87 -0.49 -4.05
CA GLU A 26 -9.22 -0.86 -2.68
C GLU A 26 -8.58 0.11 -1.68
N MET A 27 -9.29 0.34 -0.56
CA MET A 27 -8.82 1.21 0.51
C MET A 27 -7.98 0.40 1.51
N HIS A 28 -6.66 0.44 1.34
CA HIS A 28 -5.73 -0.31 2.15
C HIS A 28 -5.47 0.36 3.51
N HIS A 29 -5.62 -0.39 4.59
CA HIS A 29 -5.29 0.07 5.95
C HIS A 29 -3.79 -0.06 6.20
N VAL A 30 -3.05 1.03 6.04
CA VAL A 30 -1.57 1.05 6.08
C VAL A 30 -1.02 0.50 7.39
N TYR A 31 -1.71 0.75 8.50
CA TYR A 31 -1.29 0.28 9.84
C TYR A 31 -2.04 -0.98 10.30
N GLY A 32 -2.89 -1.55 9.45
CA GLY A 32 -3.84 -2.60 9.80
C GLY A 32 -5.15 -2.05 10.38
N ARG A 33 -6.25 -2.71 10.01
CA ARG A 33 -7.63 -2.31 10.36
C ARG A 33 -7.87 -2.17 11.88
N SER A 34 -7.20 -2.99 12.68
CA SER A 34 -7.35 -2.97 14.14
C SER A 34 -6.54 -1.87 14.84
N ASN A 35 -5.65 -1.17 14.12
CA ASN A 35 -4.71 -0.23 14.71
C ASN A 35 -4.95 1.23 14.29
N SER A 36 -5.58 1.47 13.13
CA SER A 36 -5.86 2.82 12.63
C SER A 36 -6.86 2.78 11.47
N ASP A 37 -7.69 3.83 11.36
CA ASP A 37 -8.57 4.08 10.22
C ASP A 37 -7.85 4.73 9.03
N GLN A 38 -6.54 4.98 9.15
CA GLN A 38 -5.77 5.56 8.06
C GLN A 38 -5.67 4.58 6.88
N VAL A 39 -6.26 5.00 5.76
CA VAL A 39 -6.27 4.24 4.52
C VAL A 39 -5.56 4.95 3.37
N LYS A 40 -5.04 4.18 2.43
CA LYS A 40 -4.51 4.65 1.15
C LYS A 40 -5.10 3.83 -0.01
N PRO A 41 -5.38 4.46 -1.16
CA PRO A 41 -5.87 3.74 -2.32
C PRO A 41 -4.75 2.90 -2.94
N LEU A 42 -4.99 1.60 -3.09
CA LEU A 42 -4.13 0.67 -3.82
C LEU A 42 -4.98 -0.09 -4.82
N CYS A 43 -4.43 -0.45 -5.99
CA CYS A 43 -5.09 -1.43 -6.85
C CYS A 43 -4.98 -2.83 -6.22
N LYS A 44 -5.89 -3.75 -6.58
CA LYS A 44 -5.90 -5.14 -6.10
C LYS A 44 -4.52 -5.83 -6.18
N ASN A 45 -3.75 -5.56 -7.24
CA ASN A 45 -2.42 -6.13 -7.41
C ASN A 45 -1.44 -5.61 -6.34
N CYS A 46 -1.23 -4.29 -6.25
CA CYS A 46 -0.34 -3.71 -5.23
C CYS A 46 -0.84 -4.01 -3.80
N HIS A 47 -2.16 -4.01 -3.60
CA HIS A 47 -2.77 -4.36 -2.32
C HIS A 47 -2.41 -5.79 -1.89
N SER A 48 -2.50 -6.76 -2.82
CA SER A 48 -2.16 -8.16 -2.54
C SER A 48 -0.70 -8.36 -2.16
N LYS A 49 0.24 -7.62 -2.77
CA LYS A 49 1.67 -7.69 -2.46
C LYS A 49 1.96 -7.22 -1.03
N VAL A 50 1.39 -6.07 -0.62
CA VAL A 50 1.52 -5.57 0.75
C VAL A 50 0.86 -6.54 1.75
N THR A 51 -0.33 -7.04 1.41
CA THR A 51 -1.07 -8.00 2.24
C THR A 51 -0.32 -9.33 2.40
N LYS A 52 0.44 -9.76 1.39
CA LYS A 52 1.28 -10.97 1.46
C LYS A 52 2.31 -10.88 2.57
N GLU A 53 2.97 -9.73 2.73
CA GLU A 53 3.93 -9.49 3.81
C GLU A 53 3.24 -9.45 5.18
N GLN A 54 2.08 -8.79 5.27
CA GLN A 54 1.25 -8.76 6.48
C GLN A 54 0.81 -10.17 6.92
N ASN A 55 0.45 -11.03 5.96
CA ASN A 55 -0.01 -12.39 6.22
C ASN A 55 1.09 -13.36 6.65
N LYS A 56 2.37 -12.97 6.61
CA LYS A 56 3.45 -13.73 7.27
C LYS A 56 3.32 -13.73 8.80
N PHE A 57 2.59 -12.76 9.36
CA PHE A 57 2.25 -12.76 10.79
C PHE A 57 1.17 -13.79 11.09
N ASN A 58 1.33 -14.47 12.24
CA ASN A 58 0.26 -15.28 12.79
C ASN A 58 -1.02 -14.45 12.95
N PRO A 59 -2.22 -14.94 12.55
CA PRO A 59 -3.48 -14.21 12.70
C PRO A 59 -3.74 -13.66 14.11
N LYS A 60 -3.32 -14.39 15.17
CA LYS A 60 -3.44 -13.92 16.56
C LYS A 60 -2.59 -12.69 16.84
N ALA A 61 -1.38 -12.63 16.26
CA ALA A 61 -0.42 -11.53 16.43
C ALA A 61 -0.81 -10.25 15.66
N ARG A 62 -1.82 -10.31 14.79
CA ARG A 62 -2.40 -9.13 14.09
C ARG A 62 -3.86 -8.89 14.44
N SER A 63 -4.39 -9.60 15.43
CA SER A 63 -5.76 -9.43 15.91
C SER A 63 -5.92 -8.14 16.73
N GLY A 64 -7.16 -7.70 16.95
CA GLY A 64 -7.44 -6.56 17.86
C GLY A 64 -6.96 -6.80 19.30
N ASN A 65 -6.81 -8.05 19.70
CA ASN A 65 -6.38 -8.49 21.04
C ASN A 65 -4.87 -8.78 21.13
N ALA A 66 -4.11 -8.51 20.07
CA ALA A 66 -2.65 -8.67 20.08
C ALA A 66 -1.99 -7.73 21.10
N SER A 67 -0.81 -8.12 21.61
CA SER A 67 -0.03 -7.25 22.52
C SER A 67 0.39 -5.96 21.82
N SER A 68 0.71 -4.92 22.60
CA SER A 68 1.21 -3.65 22.05
C SER A 68 2.47 -3.84 21.21
N GLU A 69 3.38 -4.75 21.59
CA GLU A 69 4.58 -5.04 20.79
C GLU A 69 4.22 -5.73 19.47
N GLN A 70 3.27 -6.67 19.48
CA GLN A 70 2.80 -7.34 18.27
C GLN A 70 2.13 -6.38 17.30
N LYS A 71 1.29 -5.47 17.81
CA LYS A 71 0.69 -4.40 17.01
C LYS A 71 1.74 -3.51 16.37
N ARG A 72 2.75 -3.10 17.15
CA ARG A 72 3.86 -2.27 16.66
C ARG A 72 4.69 -3.00 15.59
N ALA A 73 5.02 -4.26 15.81
CA ALA A 73 5.73 -5.09 14.84
C ALA A 73 4.93 -5.22 13.52
N PHE A 74 3.62 -5.46 13.62
CA PHE A 74 2.73 -5.53 12.45
C PHE A 74 2.69 -4.21 11.67
N GLN A 75 2.62 -3.07 12.36
CA GLN A 75 2.65 -1.75 11.74
C GLN A 75 3.98 -1.50 11.00
N ILE A 76 5.11 -1.82 11.63
CA ILE A 76 6.44 -1.65 11.02
C ILE A 76 6.54 -2.46 9.73
N VAL A 77 6.13 -3.73 9.75
CA VAL A 77 6.16 -4.57 8.53
C VAL A 77 5.18 -4.08 7.48
N SER A 78 4.00 -3.62 7.85
CA SER A 78 3.02 -3.07 6.91
C SER A 78 3.55 -1.83 6.18
N ILE A 79 4.18 -0.91 6.93
CA ILE A 79 4.82 0.29 6.37
C ILE A 79 5.99 -0.13 5.47
N GLY A 80 6.84 -1.04 5.94
CA GLY A 80 8.00 -1.53 5.19
C GLY A 80 7.58 -2.14 3.85
N ALA A 81 6.56 -3.01 3.84
CA ALA A 81 6.06 -3.63 2.62
C ALA A 81 5.53 -2.61 1.61
N LEU A 82 4.79 -1.59 2.06
CA LEU A 82 4.33 -0.50 1.18
C LEU A 82 5.51 0.32 0.63
N LEU A 83 6.50 0.64 1.48
CA LEU A 83 7.70 1.37 1.07
C LEU A 83 8.55 0.58 0.07
N THR A 84 8.61 -0.75 0.20
CA THR A 84 9.27 -1.62 -0.78
C THR A 84 8.63 -1.48 -2.16
N GLU A 85 7.29 -1.60 -2.25
CA GLU A 85 6.61 -1.47 -3.54
C GLU A 85 6.78 -0.07 -4.16
N LEU A 86 6.70 0.99 -3.35
CA LEU A 86 6.98 2.36 -3.80
C LEU A 86 8.43 2.50 -4.28
N GLY A 87 9.39 1.97 -3.53
CA GLY A 87 10.81 2.00 -3.87
C GLY A 87 11.09 1.27 -5.18
N THR A 88 10.50 0.10 -5.38
CA THR A 88 10.60 -0.64 -6.65
C THR A 88 10.08 0.19 -7.82
N GLN A 89 8.90 0.80 -7.70
CA GLN A 89 8.35 1.65 -8.77
C GLN A 89 9.24 2.86 -9.09
N LEU A 90 9.85 3.48 -8.08
CA LEU A 90 10.79 4.58 -8.30
C LEU A 90 12.05 4.14 -9.03
N ILE A 91 12.59 2.97 -8.69
CA ILE A 91 13.76 2.38 -9.35
C ILE A 91 13.43 2.05 -10.81
N ASP A 92 12.30 1.38 -11.05
CA ASP A 92 11.86 0.98 -12.40
C ASP A 92 11.69 2.21 -13.29
N LEU A 93 10.98 3.24 -12.81
CA LEU A 93 10.81 4.49 -13.53
C LEU A 93 12.16 5.16 -13.84
N GLY A 94 13.08 5.21 -12.88
CA GLY A 94 14.42 5.77 -13.09
C GLY A 94 15.20 5.03 -14.19
N ASN A 95 15.11 3.71 -14.22
CA ASN A 95 15.76 2.89 -15.26
C ASN A 95 15.12 3.10 -16.65
N GLU A 96 13.78 3.17 -16.73
CA GLU A 96 13.06 3.44 -17.97
C GLU A 96 13.41 4.82 -18.54
N MET A 97 13.57 5.82 -17.68
CA MET A 97 13.96 7.16 -18.11
C MET A 97 15.33 7.20 -18.79
N VAL A 98 16.28 6.36 -18.38
CA VAL A 98 17.61 6.27 -19.01
C VAL A 98 17.55 5.56 -20.36
N GLN A 99 16.68 4.55 -20.52
CA GLN A 99 16.57 3.78 -21.76
C GLN A 99 15.83 4.51 -22.89
N ASN A 100 15.00 5.49 -22.55
CA ASN A 100 14.18 6.25 -23.49
C ASN A 100 14.78 7.62 -23.85
N VAL A 101 16.09 7.82 -23.60
CA VAL A 101 16.86 9.00 -24.04
C VAL A 101 17.45 8.75 -25.43
#